data_AF-A0A962BW42-F1
#
_entry.id   AF-A0A962BW42-F1
#
_cell.length_a   1.000
_cell.length_b   1.000
_cell.length_c   1.000
_cell.angle_alpha   90.00
_cell.angle_beta   90.00
_cell.angle_gamma   90.00
#
_symmetry.space_group_name_H-M   'P 1'
#
loop_
_entity.id
_entity.type
_entity.pdbx_description
1 polymer ?
#
loop_
_entity_poly.entity_id
_entity_poly.type
_entity_poly.pdbx_seq_one_letter_code
_entity_poly.pdbx_strand_id
1 'polypeptide(L)'
;YSGPIRLLVAINANGSVSGVRVTKHAETPGLGDKLDSAKTSWIDGFTGHSLGDPPESRWKVRKDRGDFDQFAGATITPRAVVAAMRRTLKFVEIHHEALYAAKAGETLRFPDGPDMQPSEQAE
;
A
#
# COMPACT_ATOMS: atom_id res chain seq x y z
N TYR A 1 10.77 15.15 5.35
CA TYR A 1 9.88 13.98 5.35
C TYR A 1 8.70 14.34 6.24
N SER A 2 7.48 14.22 5.74
CA SER A 2 6.41 15.13 6.18
C SER A 2 5.32 14.50 7.05
N GLY A 3 5.41 13.20 7.36
CA GLY A 3 4.46 12.48 8.21
C GLY A 3 4.05 11.13 7.63
N PRO A 4 3.25 10.33 8.35
CA PRO A 4 2.81 9.02 7.88
C PRO A 4 1.86 9.13 6.68
N ILE A 5 2.00 8.21 5.72
CA ILE A 5 1.05 7.99 4.63
C ILE A 5 0.12 6.86 5.06
N ARG A 6 -1.19 7.12 5.11
CA ARG A 6 -2.22 6.11 5.41
C ARG A 6 -2.93 5.69 4.14
N LEU A 7 -3.04 4.39 3.96
CA LEU A 7 -3.67 3.75 2.82
C LEU A 7 -4.90 2.98 3.30
N LEU A 8 -5.98 3.06 2.53
CA LEU A 8 -7.06 2.10 2.54
C LEU A 8 -6.88 1.19 1.33
N VAL A 9 -6.79 -0.11 1.56
CA VAL A 9 -6.52 -1.11 0.52
C VAL A 9 -7.63 -2.15 0.54
N ALA A 10 -8.27 -2.37 -0.61
CA ALA A 10 -9.26 -3.41 -0.81
C ALA A 10 -8.65 -4.53 -1.65
N ILE A 11 -8.79 -5.78 -1.18
CA ILE A 11 -8.17 -6.97 -1.79
C ILE A 11 -9.24 -8.05 -1.93
N ASN A 12 -9.38 -8.57 -3.14
CA ASN A 12 -10.29 -9.66 -3.48
C ASN A 12 -9.84 -10.99 -2.87
N ALA A 13 -10.77 -11.93 -2.73
CA ALA A 13 -10.48 -13.29 -2.24
C ALA A 13 -9.51 -14.08 -3.13
N ASN A 14 -9.20 -13.63 -4.34
CA ASN A 14 -8.14 -14.22 -5.18
C ASN A 14 -6.76 -13.55 -4.97
N GLY A 15 -6.63 -12.64 -4.02
CA GLY A 15 -5.40 -11.91 -3.71
C GLY A 15 -5.13 -10.69 -4.59
N SER A 16 -5.99 -10.37 -5.55
CA SER A 16 -5.83 -9.17 -6.38
C SER A 16 -6.35 -7.90 -5.71
N VAL A 17 -5.68 -6.78 -5.92
CA VAL A 17 -6.12 -5.47 -5.44
C VAL A 17 -7.37 -5.04 -6.20
N SER A 18 -8.47 -4.77 -5.49
CA SER A 18 -9.68 -4.18 -6.07
C SER A 18 -9.68 -2.65 -6.04
N GLY A 19 -8.91 -2.05 -5.13
CA GLY A 19 -8.71 -0.60 -5.11
C GLY A 19 -7.81 -0.12 -3.97
N VAL A 20 -7.25 1.07 -4.15
CA VAL A 20 -6.38 1.73 -3.17
C VAL A 20 -6.75 3.20 -3.05
N ARG A 21 -6.79 3.72 -1.83
CA ARG A 21 -6.98 5.15 -1.56
C ARG A 21 -5.97 5.64 -0.53
N VAL A 22 -5.41 6.82 -0.77
CA VAL A 22 -4.63 7.53 0.25
C VAL A 22 -5.61 8.32 1.11
N THR A 23 -5.70 7.98 2.39
CA THR A 23 -6.67 8.61 3.31
C THR A 23 -6.03 9.72 4.14
N LYS A 24 -4.70 9.69 4.29
CA LYS A 24 -3.94 10.74 4.96
C LYS A 24 -2.51 10.75 4.44
N HIS A 25 -1.98 11.93 4.15
CA HIS A 25 -0.56 12.17 3.91
C HIS A 25 -0.28 13.65 4.21
N ALA A 26 0.99 14.00 4.35
CA ALA A 26 1.41 15.38 4.59
C ALA A 26 2.51 15.82 3.61
N GLU A 27 2.54 15.18 2.44
CA GLU A 27 3.50 15.46 1.38
C GLU A 27 3.52 16.93 0.95
N THR A 28 4.69 17.37 0.49
CA THR A 28 4.86 18.76 0.04
C THR A 28 3.98 19.01 -1.19
N PRO A 29 3.10 20.03 -1.16
CA PRO A 29 2.28 20.41 -2.32
C PRO A 29 3.15 20.61 -3.56
N GLY A 30 2.71 20.10 -4.71
CA GLY A 30 3.45 20.17 -5.98
C GLY A 30 4.61 19.18 -6.14
N LEU A 31 5.05 18.48 -5.08
CA LEU A 31 6.12 17.47 -5.15
C LEU A 31 5.59 16.05 -4.98
N GLY A 32 4.82 15.79 -3.91
CA GLY A 32 4.31 14.45 -3.55
C GLY A 32 2.78 14.34 -3.48
N ASP A 33 2.07 15.41 -3.82
CA ASP A 33 0.60 15.47 -3.78
C ASP A 33 -0.09 14.72 -4.92
N LYS A 34 0.68 14.17 -5.86
CA LYS A 34 0.18 13.32 -6.94
C LYS A 34 -0.42 11.99 -6.45
N LEU A 35 -0.22 11.66 -5.18
CA LEU A 35 -0.93 10.58 -4.49
C LEU A 35 -2.43 10.83 -4.32
N ASP A 36 -2.85 12.09 -4.33
CA ASP A 36 -4.26 12.46 -4.20
C ASP A 36 -5.00 12.05 -5.47
N SER A 37 -6.02 11.19 -5.31
CA SER A 37 -6.86 10.74 -6.42
C SER A 37 -7.61 11.88 -7.11
N ALA A 38 -7.80 13.01 -6.43
CA ALA A 38 -8.37 14.22 -7.06
C ALA A 38 -7.41 14.87 -8.06
N LYS A 39 -6.10 14.57 -7.98
CA LYS A 39 -5.05 15.15 -8.81
C LYS A 39 -4.52 14.18 -9.87
N THR A 40 -4.39 12.90 -9.54
CA THR A 40 -3.90 11.88 -10.47
C THR A 40 -4.50 10.50 -10.22
N SER A 41 -4.54 9.66 -11.25
CA SER A 41 -4.97 8.26 -11.17
C SER A 41 -3.83 7.27 -10.84
N TRP A 42 -2.66 7.75 -10.42
CA TRP A 42 -1.51 6.86 -10.21
C TRP A 42 -1.75 5.80 -9.15
N ILE A 43 -2.48 6.13 -8.09
CA ILE A 43 -2.85 5.16 -7.05
C ILE A 43 -3.74 4.04 -7.60
N ASP A 44 -4.44 4.28 -8.70
CA ASP A 44 -5.26 3.25 -9.35
C ASP A 44 -4.39 2.23 -10.10
N GLY A 45 -3.12 2.54 -10.37
CA GLY A 45 -2.14 1.66 -11.01
C GLY A 45 -1.77 0.42 -10.19
N PHE A 46 -2.26 0.30 -8.95
CA PHE A 46 -2.16 -0.94 -8.17
C PHE A 46 -3.33 -1.90 -8.41
N THR A 47 -4.44 -1.42 -8.97
CA THR A 47 -5.66 -2.21 -9.17
C THR A 47 -5.41 -3.34 -10.16
N GLY A 48 -5.90 -4.54 -9.87
CA GLY A 48 -5.71 -5.74 -10.69
C GLY A 48 -4.42 -6.51 -10.39
N HIS A 49 -3.43 -5.89 -9.75
CA HIS A 49 -2.19 -6.57 -9.37
C HIS A 49 -2.36 -7.46 -8.14
N SER A 50 -1.47 -8.44 -8.01
CA SER A 50 -1.34 -9.33 -6.85
C SER A 50 0.14 -9.53 -6.51
N LEU A 51 0.49 -10.16 -5.39
CA LEU A 51 1.91 -10.29 -4.99
C LEU A 51 2.77 -11.02 -6.05
N GLY A 52 2.16 -11.91 -6.83
CA GLY A 52 2.81 -12.64 -7.92
C GLY A 52 2.75 -11.94 -9.28
N ASP A 53 1.95 -10.87 -9.42
CA ASP A 53 1.78 -10.12 -10.67
C ASP A 53 1.74 -8.59 -10.39
N PRO A 54 2.88 -7.88 -10.53
CA PRO A 54 4.17 -8.39 -11.00
C PRO A 54 4.86 -9.26 -9.94
N PRO A 55 5.92 -10.02 -10.30
CA PRO A 55 6.72 -10.77 -9.33
C PRO A 55 7.12 -9.91 -8.12
N GLU A 56 7.10 -10.46 -6.91
CA GLU A 56 7.37 -9.71 -5.66
C GLU A 56 8.62 -8.81 -5.72
N SER A 57 9.68 -9.28 -6.40
CA SER A 57 10.94 -8.54 -6.57
C SER A 57 10.82 -7.25 -7.38
N ARG A 58 9.77 -7.13 -8.21
CA ARG A 58 9.44 -6.00 -9.08
C ARG A 58 8.42 -5.03 -8.46
N TRP A 59 7.95 -5.29 -7.23
CA TRP A 59 7.21 -4.33 -6.41
C TRP A 59 8.11 -3.20 -5.89
N LYS A 60 8.57 -2.38 -6.84
CA LYS A 60 9.44 -1.22 -6.67
C LYS A 60 9.07 -0.19 -7.73
N VAL A 61 9.60 1.02 -7.59
CA VAL A 61 9.48 2.02 -8.65
C VAL A 61 10.37 1.65 -9.85
N ARG A 62 10.03 2.10 -11.05
CA ARG A 62 10.81 1.82 -12.29
C ARG A 62 12.28 2.20 -12.18
N LYS A 63 12.59 3.31 -11.49
CA LYS A 63 13.98 3.74 -11.23
C LYS A 63 14.79 2.73 -10.41
N ASP A 64 14.11 1.91 -9.62
CA ASP A 64 14.71 0.85 -8.81
C ASP A 64 14.52 -0.54 -9.45
N ARG A 65 14.29 -0.57 -10.79
CA ARG A 65 14.04 -1.78 -11.60
C ARG A 65 12.75 -2.54 -11.23
N GLY A 66 11.73 -1.83 -10.79
CA GLY A 66 10.37 -2.36 -10.63
C GLY A 66 9.40 -1.90 -11.72
N ASP A 67 8.11 -2.10 -11.47
CA ASP A 67 7.06 -1.88 -12.48
C ASP A 67 6.19 -0.65 -12.24
N PHE A 68 6.30 -0.02 -11.06
CA PHE A 68 5.46 1.11 -10.70
C PHE A 68 6.13 2.43 -11.05
N ASP A 69 5.38 3.38 -11.60
CA ASP A 69 5.93 4.69 -11.94
C ASP A 69 6.30 5.49 -10.69
N GLN A 70 7.33 6.33 -10.80
CA GLN A 70 7.57 7.42 -9.86
C GLN A 70 6.98 8.72 -10.44
N PHE A 71 6.81 9.73 -9.59
CA PHE A 71 6.50 11.07 -10.08
C PHE A 71 7.76 11.94 -10.14
N ALA A 72 7.77 12.91 -11.06
CA ALA A 72 8.82 13.91 -11.13
C ALA A 72 8.96 14.67 -9.80
N GLY A 73 10.19 14.81 -9.30
CA GLY A 73 10.49 15.52 -8.06
C GLY A 73 10.29 14.72 -6.76
N ALA A 74 9.54 13.62 -6.76
CA ALA A 74 9.32 12.79 -5.58
C ALA A 74 9.72 11.33 -5.83
N THR A 75 10.83 10.90 -5.23
CA THR A 75 11.25 9.49 -5.27
C THR A 75 11.03 8.76 -3.95
N ILE A 76 10.87 9.48 -2.84
CA ILE A 76 10.67 8.86 -1.52
C ILE A 76 9.23 8.37 -1.37
N THR A 77 8.27 9.23 -1.69
CA THR A 77 6.84 8.97 -1.55
C THR A 77 6.36 7.77 -2.37
N PRO A 78 6.65 7.65 -3.68
CA PRO A 78 6.16 6.51 -4.45
C PRO A 78 6.78 5.19 -3.97
N ARG A 79 8.06 5.20 -3.57
CA ARG A 79 8.72 4.03 -2.97
C ARG A 79 8.05 3.58 -1.68
N ALA A 80 7.69 4.53 -0.81
CA ALA A 80 7.01 4.23 0.45
C ALA A 80 5.65 3.56 0.20
N VAL A 81 4.87 4.08 -0.75
CA VAL A 81 3.56 3.50 -1.11
C VAL A 81 3.72 2.12 -1.74
N VAL A 82 4.62 1.94 -2.71
CA VAL A 82 4.86 0.63 -3.34
C VAL A 82 5.32 -0.41 -2.30
N ALA A 83 6.20 -0.03 -1.38
CA ALA A 83 6.66 -0.90 -0.31
C ALA A 83 5.52 -1.25 0.68
N ALA A 84 4.63 -0.31 0.98
CA ALA A 84 3.46 -0.56 1.81
C ALA A 84 2.50 -1.55 1.13
N MET A 85 2.20 -1.35 -0.16
CA MET A 85 1.35 -2.27 -0.93
C MET A 85 1.91 -3.69 -0.96
N ARG A 86 3.22 -3.85 -1.19
CA ARG A 86 3.87 -5.16 -1.14
C ARG A 86 3.71 -5.83 0.22
N ARG A 87 3.94 -5.10 1.33
CA ARG A 87 3.78 -5.64 2.69
C ARG A 87 2.33 -6.07 2.95
N THR A 88 1.35 -5.26 2.54
CA THR A 88 -0.07 -5.59 2.67
C THR A 88 -0.43 -6.85 1.91
N LEU A 89 0.00 -6.97 0.64
CA LEU A 89 -0.28 -8.15 -0.16
C LEU A 89 0.36 -9.42 0.39
N LYS A 90 1.60 -9.30 0.89
CA LYS A 90 2.28 -10.41 1.57
C LYS A 90 1.55 -10.84 2.84
N PHE A 91 1.06 -9.88 3.63
CA PHE A 91 0.24 -10.17 4.79
C PHE A 91 -1.04 -10.92 4.41
N VAL A 92 -1.74 -10.46 3.36
CA VAL A 92 -2.95 -11.15 2.88
C VAL A 92 -2.65 -12.54 2.36
N GLU A 93 -1.52 -12.75 1.69
CA GLU A 93 -1.11 -14.08 1.24
C GLU A 93 -0.86 -15.03 2.42
N ILE A 94 -0.13 -14.60 3.45
CA ILE A 94 0.18 -15.39 4.64
C ILE A 94 -1.10 -15.76 5.41
N HIS A 95 -2.04 -14.82 5.52
CA HIS A 95 -3.24 -14.96 6.35
C HIS A 95 -4.52 -15.20 5.55
N HIS A 96 -4.39 -15.58 4.27
CA HIS A 96 -5.49 -15.63 3.30
C HIS A 96 -6.70 -16.42 3.83
N GLU A 97 -6.44 -17.65 4.28
CA GLU A 97 -7.49 -18.53 4.78
C GLU A 97 -8.24 -17.90 5.95
N ALA A 98 -7.52 -17.36 6.95
CA ALA A 98 -8.14 -16.72 8.10
C ALA A 98 -8.95 -15.47 7.70
N LEU A 99 -8.42 -14.63 6.81
CA LEU A 99 -9.08 -13.39 6.38
C LEU A 99 -10.38 -13.65 5.62
N TYR A 100 -10.41 -14.68 4.75
CA TYR A 100 -11.55 -14.93 3.86
C TYR A 100 -12.50 -16.03 4.34
N ALA A 101 -12.12 -16.83 5.34
CA ALA A 101 -13.01 -17.76 6.03
C ALA A 101 -13.72 -17.14 7.26
N ALA A 102 -13.24 -15.99 7.75
CA ALA A 102 -13.82 -15.31 8.90
C ALA A 102 -15.29 -14.95 8.68
N LYS A 103 -16.09 -15.12 9.73
CA LYS A 103 -17.51 -14.77 9.69
C LYS A 103 -17.68 -13.25 9.79
N ALA A 104 -18.77 -12.75 9.22
CA ALA A 104 -19.13 -11.35 9.38
C ALA A 104 -19.23 -10.99 10.88
N GLY A 105 -18.52 -9.94 11.29
CA GLY A 105 -18.45 -9.49 12.69
C GLY A 105 -17.36 -10.15 13.54
N GLU A 106 -16.59 -11.09 12.99
CA GLU A 106 -15.47 -11.69 13.68
C GLU A 106 -14.27 -10.73 13.80
N THR A 107 -13.63 -10.71 14.96
CA THR A 107 -12.41 -9.92 15.18
C THR A 107 -11.20 -10.83 15.08
N LEU A 108 -10.43 -10.67 14.00
CA LEU A 108 -9.16 -11.35 13.81
C LEU A 108 -8.01 -10.55 14.43
N ARG A 109 -7.03 -11.23 15.01
CA ARG A 109 -5.82 -10.60 15.57
C ARG A 109 -4.59 -11.27 14.97
N PHE A 110 -3.76 -10.45 14.33
CA PHE A 110 -2.52 -10.89 13.70
C PHE A 110 -1.34 -10.15 14.35
N PRO A 111 -0.49 -10.82 15.14
CA PRO A 111 0.64 -10.18 15.82
C PRO A 111 1.73 -9.71 14.84
N ASP A 112 1.71 -10.23 13.62
CA ASP A 112 2.56 -9.91 12.49
C ASP A 112 1.83 -9.07 11.43
N GLY A 113 0.70 -8.46 11.81
CA GLY A 113 -0.02 -7.50 10.97
C GLY A 113 0.91 -6.41 10.43
N PRO A 114 0.62 -5.82 9.26
CA PRO A 114 1.36 -4.67 8.79
C PRO A 114 1.20 -3.55 9.84
N ASP A 115 2.23 -3.36 10.64
CA ASP A 115 2.24 -2.41 11.76
C ASP A 115 1.60 -1.09 11.32
N MET A 116 0.47 -0.74 11.92
CA MET A 116 0.24 0.66 12.26
C MET A 116 1.35 0.94 13.28
N GLN A 117 2.35 1.74 12.89
CA GLN A 117 3.51 2.02 13.75
C GLN A 117 3.10 2.16 15.23
N PRO A 118 3.93 1.67 16.18
CA PRO A 118 3.59 1.67 17.59
C PRO A 118 3.05 3.02 18.03
N SER A 119 2.02 2.97 18.87
CA SER A 119 1.59 4.06 19.73
C SER A 119 2.79 4.86 20.24
N GLU A 120 2.65 6.19 20.21
CA GLU A 120 3.34 7.17 21.07
C GLU A 120 4.43 6.56 21.97
N GLN A 121 5.69 6.68 21.56
CA GLN A 121 6.72 6.96 22.55
C GLN A 121 6.84 8.46 22.62
N ALA A 122 6.45 8.96 23.78
CA ALA A 122 6.75 10.29 24.28
C ALA A 122 8.25 10.56 24.14
N GLU A 123 8.59 11.67 23.50
CA GLU A 123 9.54 12.67 24.02
C GLU A 123 9.21 14.04 23.42
#